data_AF-A0A849MC49-F1
#
_entry.id   AF-A0A849MC49-F1
#
_cell.length_a   1.000
_cell.length_b   1.000
_cell.length_c   1.000
_cell.angle_alpha   90.00
_cell.angle_beta   90.00
_cell.angle_gamma   90.00
#
_symmetry.space_group_name_H-M   'P 1'
#
loop_
_entity.id
_entity.type
_entity.pdbx_description
1 polymer ?
#
loop_
_entity_poly.entity_id
_entity_poly.type
_entity_poly.pdbx_seq_one_letter_code
_entity_poly.pdbx_strand_id
1 'polypeptide(L)'
;MQKRLEIQDWEKMNVQTYGLTNDLIVPIAAVDIQTIEKFIGNIESTISGRKRSINAIIVKPHIPKQNPEIPLWKEAKGQGYFKRLHPEKQLWVHVDYDNYRNAWNQLGFDKIGRETFLDHILNRASVRITGYKHPYLRLCPISRRTNTNSGLNKGAEGWHKKELKKLNQQPEHIRERMIRRLEAPIVLADPIDMTKMLDISPGLFELQGVAEILKKFYKG
;
A
#
# COMPACT_ATOMS: atom_id res chain seq x y z
N MET A 1 1.15 -6.30 26.24
CA MET A 1 -0.11 -5.84 25.61
C MET A 1 0.26 -4.89 24.48
N GLN A 2 0.11 -5.30 23.22
CA GLN A 2 0.58 -4.50 22.06
C GLN A 2 -0.45 -3.41 21.75
N LYS A 3 -0.01 -2.16 21.72
CA LYS A 3 -0.86 -0.97 21.58
C LYS A 3 -1.33 -0.84 20.13
N ARG A 4 -2.64 -0.72 19.90
CA ARG A 4 -3.19 -0.33 18.59
C ARG A 4 -2.84 1.14 18.32
N LEU A 5 -2.35 1.44 17.13
CA LEU A 5 -2.08 2.81 16.73
C LEU A 5 -3.39 3.52 16.41
N GLU A 6 -3.53 4.72 16.96
CA GLU A 6 -4.62 5.65 16.64
C GLU A 6 -4.15 6.68 15.60
N ILE A 7 -5.08 7.41 14.96
CA ILE A 7 -4.79 8.49 13.98
C ILE A 7 -3.71 9.43 14.52
N GLN A 8 -3.79 9.79 15.81
CA GLN A 8 -2.84 10.68 16.47
C GLN A 8 -1.42 10.11 16.53
N ASP A 9 -1.26 8.79 16.58
CA ASP A 9 0.06 8.15 16.53
C ASP A 9 0.65 8.28 15.12
N TRP A 10 -0.17 8.16 14.07
CA TRP A 10 0.23 8.37 12.68
C TRP A 10 0.61 9.83 12.40
N GLU A 11 -0.21 10.78 12.84
CA GLU A 11 0.09 12.22 12.67
C GLU A 11 1.42 12.62 13.30
N LYS A 12 1.77 12.05 14.47
CA LYS A 12 3.08 12.25 15.12
C LYS A 12 4.26 11.73 14.30
N MET A 13 4.04 10.79 13.39
CA MET A 13 5.05 10.27 12.47
C MET A 13 5.14 11.09 11.17
N ASN A 14 4.42 12.22 11.09
CA ASN A 14 4.36 13.07 9.90
C ASN A 14 3.86 12.31 8.64
N VAL A 15 3.07 11.25 8.83
CA VAL A 15 2.48 10.53 7.69
C VAL A 15 1.23 11.24 7.20
N GLN A 16 1.05 11.29 5.89
CA GLN A 16 -0.15 11.84 5.28
C GLN A 16 -1.31 10.84 5.45
N THR A 17 -2.28 11.15 6.31
CA THR A 17 -3.48 10.32 6.54
C THR A 17 -4.59 10.54 5.52
N TYR A 18 -4.47 11.58 4.68
CA TYR A 18 -5.46 11.96 3.67
C TYR A 18 -6.86 12.27 4.24
N GLY A 19 -6.99 12.54 5.54
CA GLY A 19 -8.29 12.72 6.19
C GLY A 19 -9.07 11.41 6.38
N LEU A 20 -8.40 10.26 6.22
CA LEU A 20 -9.00 8.93 6.39
C LEU A 20 -9.13 8.56 7.87
N THR A 21 -10.14 7.75 8.18
CA THR A 21 -10.30 7.15 9.51
C THR A 21 -9.32 6.01 9.75
N ASN A 22 -9.09 5.62 11.01
CA ASN A 22 -8.15 4.55 11.39
C ASN A 22 -8.32 3.25 10.59
N ASP A 23 -9.55 2.87 10.29
CA ASP A 23 -9.93 1.68 9.55
C ASP A 23 -9.72 1.79 8.03
N LEU A 24 -9.33 2.97 7.53
CA LEU A 24 -8.88 3.24 6.17
C LEU A 24 -7.41 3.70 6.11
N ILE A 25 -6.72 3.79 7.26
CA ILE A 25 -5.26 3.99 7.30
C ILE A 25 -4.59 2.64 7.01
N VAL A 26 -3.96 2.54 5.85
CA VAL A 26 -3.38 1.28 5.36
C VAL A 26 -1.90 1.49 5.01
N PRO A 27 -0.95 0.93 5.80
CA PRO A 27 0.47 0.99 5.45
C PRO A 27 0.81 0.21 4.16
N ILE A 28 1.65 0.80 3.31
CA ILE A 28 2.04 0.22 2.00
C ILE A 28 3.54 0.20 1.73
N ALA A 29 4.33 1.03 2.41
CA ALA A 29 5.79 0.99 2.35
C ALA A 29 6.41 1.40 3.70
N ALA A 30 7.63 0.94 3.98
CA ALA A 30 8.36 1.23 5.21
C ALA A 30 9.87 1.37 4.97
N VAL A 31 10.53 2.15 5.82
CA VAL A 31 11.97 2.41 5.76
C VAL A 31 12.81 1.18 6.12
N ASP A 32 12.33 0.34 7.04
CA ASP A 32 13.00 -0.88 7.48
C ASP A 32 12.02 -1.87 8.13
N ILE A 33 12.54 -3.03 8.52
CA ILE A 33 11.76 -4.13 9.12
C ILE A 33 11.38 -3.81 10.57
N GLN A 34 12.26 -3.13 11.32
CA GLN A 34 11.97 -2.71 12.69
C GLN A 34 10.75 -1.78 12.75
N THR A 35 10.62 -0.90 11.76
CA THR A 35 9.47 -0.01 11.57
C THR A 35 8.20 -0.81 11.29
N ILE A 36 8.27 -1.83 10.44
CA ILE A 36 7.15 -2.72 10.16
C ILE A 36 6.70 -3.43 11.45
N GLU A 37 7.62 -4.01 12.19
CA GLU A 37 7.33 -4.72 13.44
C GLU A 37 6.70 -3.79 14.48
N LYS A 38 7.26 -2.58 14.62
CA LYS A 38 6.82 -1.60 15.61
C LYS A 38 5.43 -1.06 15.36
N PHE A 39 5.04 -0.84 14.10
CA PHE A 39 3.85 -0.06 13.77
C PHE A 39 2.79 -0.83 12.99
N ILE A 40 3.15 -1.87 12.25
CA ILE A 40 2.24 -2.58 11.35
C ILE A 40 1.76 -3.87 12.01
N GLY A 41 2.66 -4.63 12.60
CA GLY A 41 2.34 -5.84 13.36
C GLY A 41 3.50 -6.82 13.46
N ASN A 42 3.24 -8.00 14.01
CA ASN A 42 4.29 -8.96 14.34
C ASN A 42 4.83 -9.65 13.09
N ILE A 43 6.16 -9.83 13.03
CA ILE A 43 6.81 -10.60 11.98
C ILE A 43 6.68 -12.09 12.32
N GLU A 44 5.97 -12.85 11.48
CA GLU A 44 5.80 -14.29 11.70
C GLU A 44 6.96 -15.10 11.09
N SER A 45 7.52 -14.63 9.97
CA SER A 45 8.63 -15.30 9.29
C SER A 45 9.32 -14.38 8.29
N THR A 46 10.54 -14.76 7.90
CA THR A 46 11.39 -14.00 6.98
C THR A 46 12.06 -14.92 5.96
N ILE A 47 12.24 -14.45 4.73
CA ILE A 47 13.11 -15.07 3.73
C ILE A 47 14.34 -14.18 3.55
N SER A 48 15.50 -14.77 3.82
CA SER A 48 16.79 -14.11 3.67
C SER A 48 17.43 -14.45 2.33
N GLY A 49 18.06 -13.46 1.71
CA GLY A 49 18.89 -13.63 0.52
C GLY A 49 20.30 -14.13 0.84
N ARG A 50 21.09 -14.35 -0.21
CA ARG A 50 22.48 -14.85 -0.12
C ARG A 50 23.41 -13.99 0.74
N LYS A 51 23.14 -12.68 0.85
CA LYS A 51 23.92 -11.73 1.67
C LYS A 51 23.34 -11.51 3.08
N ARG A 52 22.47 -12.41 3.56
CA ARG A 52 21.68 -12.24 4.81
C ARG A 52 20.79 -10.99 4.83
N SER A 53 20.57 -10.35 3.68
CA SER A 53 19.54 -9.32 3.54
C SER A 53 18.17 -9.99 3.65
N ILE A 54 17.30 -9.48 4.52
CA ILE A 54 15.92 -9.96 4.57
C ILE A 54 15.19 -9.41 3.35
N ASN A 55 14.74 -10.30 2.48
CA ASN A 55 14.17 -9.94 1.19
C ASN A 55 12.63 -9.98 1.19
N ALA A 56 12.03 -10.82 2.03
CA ALA A 56 10.58 -10.92 2.19
C ALA A 56 10.22 -11.29 3.64
N ILE A 57 9.09 -10.79 4.13
CA ILE A 57 8.58 -11.08 5.47
C ILE A 57 7.06 -11.28 5.46
N ILE A 58 6.56 -12.20 6.31
CA ILE A 58 5.14 -12.25 6.67
C ILE A 58 4.94 -11.37 7.88
N VAL A 59 3.94 -10.50 7.79
CA VAL A 59 3.46 -9.69 8.90
C VAL A 59 2.05 -10.14 9.27
N LYS A 60 1.81 -10.40 10.55
CA LYS A 60 0.48 -10.47 11.15
C LYS A 60 0.09 -9.08 11.65
N PRO A 61 -0.72 -8.32 10.88
CA PRO A 61 -0.93 -6.91 11.17
C PRO A 61 -1.84 -6.69 12.38
N HIS A 62 -1.72 -5.50 12.97
CA HIS A 62 -2.74 -4.99 13.88
C HIS A 62 -3.99 -4.61 13.08
N ILE A 63 -5.08 -5.37 13.26
CA ILE A 63 -6.33 -5.13 12.54
C ILE A 63 -7.12 -4.01 13.26
N PRO A 64 -7.49 -2.92 12.57
CA PRO A 64 -8.28 -1.84 13.17
C PRO A 64 -9.72 -2.30 13.43
N LYS A 65 -10.43 -1.59 14.31
CA LYS A 65 -11.88 -1.79 14.46
C LYS A 65 -12.58 -1.08 13.30
N GLN A 66 -13.45 -1.80 12.60
CA GLN A 66 -14.28 -1.22 11.54
C GLN A 66 -15.22 -0.14 12.11
N ASN A 67 -15.22 1.03 11.50
CA ASN A 67 -16.08 2.14 11.89
C ASN A 67 -17.41 2.04 11.13
N PRO A 68 -18.53 1.74 11.80
CA PRO A 68 -19.81 1.52 11.12
C PRO A 68 -20.31 2.74 10.34
N GLU A 69 -19.77 3.94 10.59
CA GLU A 69 -20.18 5.17 9.89
C GLU A 69 -19.57 5.33 8.50
N ILE A 70 -18.55 4.54 8.15
CA ILE A 70 -17.89 4.65 6.84
C ILE A 70 -18.77 4.00 5.76
N PRO A 71 -19.16 4.74 4.71
CA PRO A 71 -20.06 4.22 3.67
C PRO A 71 -19.54 2.95 2.98
N LEU A 72 -18.22 2.85 2.73
CA LEU A 72 -17.60 1.68 2.10
C LEU A 72 -17.94 0.36 2.83
N TRP A 73 -18.11 0.42 4.15
CA TRP A 73 -18.38 -0.75 4.98
C TRP A 73 -19.84 -1.18 4.99
N LYS A 74 -20.76 -0.28 4.65
CA LYS A 74 -22.20 -0.54 4.55
C LYS A 74 -22.59 -1.24 3.24
N GLU A 75 -21.68 -1.26 2.27
CA GLU A 75 -21.87 -1.94 0.98
C GLU A 75 -22.06 -3.45 1.16
N ALA A 76 -22.78 -4.09 0.24
CA ALA A 76 -22.93 -5.55 0.22
C ALA A 76 -21.58 -6.30 0.20
N LYS A 77 -20.55 -5.68 -0.40
CA LYS A 77 -19.17 -6.21 -0.45
C LYS A 77 -18.25 -5.67 0.67
N GLY A 78 -18.77 -4.85 1.60
CA GLY A 78 -18.00 -4.12 2.60
C GLY A 78 -17.10 -5.01 3.46
N GLN A 79 -17.59 -6.16 3.91
CA GLN A 79 -16.77 -7.12 4.66
C GLN A 79 -15.62 -7.71 3.82
N GLY A 80 -15.87 -7.95 2.52
CA GLY A 80 -14.84 -8.39 1.58
C GLY A 80 -13.78 -7.31 1.37
N TYR A 81 -14.20 -6.05 1.20
CA TYR A 81 -13.29 -4.91 1.10
C TYR A 81 -12.44 -4.74 2.35
N PHE A 82 -13.04 -4.85 3.53
CA PHE A 82 -12.31 -4.78 4.80
C PHE A 82 -11.23 -5.87 4.89
N LYS A 83 -11.58 -7.13 4.57
CA LYS A 83 -10.61 -8.25 4.53
C LYS A 83 -9.49 -8.05 3.50
N ARG A 84 -9.74 -7.32 2.41
CA ARG A 84 -8.71 -7.01 1.40
C ARG A 84 -7.75 -5.92 1.88
N LEU A 85 -8.25 -4.87 2.52
CA LEU A 85 -7.39 -3.81 3.07
C LEU A 85 -6.62 -4.29 4.31
N HIS A 86 -7.26 -5.11 5.15
CA HIS A 86 -6.76 -5.62 6.43
C HIS A 86 -6.76 -7.16 6.48
N PRO A 87 -5.96 -7.84 5.64
CA PRO A 87 -5.86 -9.29 5.66
C PRO A 87 -5.15 -9.78 6.93
N GLU A 88 -5.44 -11.01 7.35
CA GLU A 88 -4.82 -11.61 8.54
C GLU A 88 -3.30 -11.82 8.41
N LYS A 89 -2.80 -11.89 7.16
CA LYS A 89 -1.38 -11.95 6.82
C LYS A 89 -1.06 -11.00 5.68
N GLN A 90 0.08 -10.34 5.77
CA GLN A 90 0.61 -9.46 4.74
C GLN A 90 1.99 -9.93 4.31
N LEU A 91 2.24 -9.93 3.01
CA LEU A 91 3.59 -10.14 2.48
C LEU A 91 4.23 -8.78 2.18
N TRP A 92 5.39 -8.54 2.78
CA TRP A 92 6.22 -7.37 2.53
C TRP A 92 7.55 -7.82 1.93
N VAL A 93 8.03 -7.11 0.92
CA VAL A 93 9.26 -7.46 0.21
C VAL A 93 10.16 -6.26 0.01
N HIS A 94 11.46 -6.49 -0.04
CA HIS A 94 12.41 -5.50 -0.50
C HIS A 94 12.14 -5.16 -1.97
N VAL A 95 12.24 -3.89 -2.36
CA VAL A 95 11.88 -3.38 -3.70
C VAL A 95 12.63 -4.04 -4.86
N ASP A 96 13.82 -4.58 -4.58
CA ASP A 96 14.65 -5.31 -5.56
C ASP A 96 14.49 -6.83 -5.49
N TYR A 97 13.59 -7.34 -4.65
CA TYR A 97 13.35 -8.77 -4.56
C TYR A 97 12.37 -9.22 -5.63
N ASP A 98 12.87 -9.76 -6.75
CA ASP A 98 12.03 -10.19 -7.86
C ASP A 98 11.34 -11.56 -7.66
N ASN A 99 11.74 -12.36 -6.66
CA ASN A 99 11.21 -13.72 -6.44
C ASN A 99 10.01 -13.76 -5.46
N TYR A 100 9.23 -12.67 -5.40
CA TYR A 100 8.14 -12.52 -4.44
C TYR A 100 6.99 -13.53 -4.63
N ARG A 101 6.74 -14.02 -5.85
CA ARG A 101 5.73 -15.08 -6.08
C ARG A 101 6.14 -16.41 -5.43
N ASN A 102 7.44 -16.73 -5.44
CA ASN A 102 7.93 -17.90 -4.72
C ASN A 102 7.85 -17.70 -3.21
N ALA A 103 8.23 -16.51 -2.72
CA ALA A 103 8.06 -16.16 -1.31
C ALA A 103 6.62 -16.34 -0.85
N TRP A 104 5.64 -15.83 -1.61
CA TRP A 104 4.22 -16.02 -1.32
C TRP A 104 3.84 -17.49 -1.08
N ASN A 105 4.31 -18.39 -1.95
CA ASN A 105 4.03 -19.82 -1.81
C ASN A 105 4.79 -20.44 -0.61
N GLN A 106 6.07 -20.11 -0.43
CA GLN A 106 6.90 -20.64 0.65
C GLN A 106 6.40 -20.21 2.04
N LEU A 107 5.80 -19.02 2.09
CA LEU A 107 5.29 -18.40 3.30
C LEU A 107 3.84 -18.82 3.62
N GLY A 108 3.29 -19.78 2.88
CA GLY A 108 2.02 -20.43 3.23
C GLY A 108 0.78 -19.59 2.95
N PHE A 109 0.85 -18.66 2.00
CA PHE A 109 -0.34 -18.02 1.45
C PHE A 109 -1.05 -18.92 0.42
N ASP A 110 -2.34 -18.68 0.20
CA ASP A 110 -3.13 -19.42 -0.79
C ASP A 110 -2.53 -19.29 -2.20
N LYS A 111 -2.63 -20.35 -2.99
CA LYS A 111 -2.14 -20.35 -4.38
C LYS A 111 -2.84 -19.25 -5.18
N ILE A 112 -2.03 -18.36 -5.74
CA ILE A 112 -2.51 -17.31 -6.66
C ILE A 112 -2.89 -17.95 -8.00
N GLY A 113 -4.18 -17.87 -8.36
CA GLY A 113 -4.71 -18.36 -9.63
C GLY A 113 -4.09 -17.66 -10.85
N ARG A 114 -4.32 -18.22 -12.05
CA ARG A 114 -3.76 -17.71 -13.32
C ARG A 114 -4.20 -16.28 -13.66
N GLU A 115 -5.38 -15.89 -13.21
CA GLU A 115 -5.97 -14.57 -13.46
C GLU A 115 -5.64 -13.55 -12.35
N THR A 116 -4.79 -13.91 -11.39
CA THR A 116 -4.40 -13.06 -10.28
C THR A 116 -2.90 -12.81 -10.31
N PHE A 117 -2.53 -11.55 -10.15
CA PHE A 117 -1.17 -11.06 -10.08
C PHE A 117 -0.86 -10.66 -8.65
N LEU A 118 0.38 -10.88 -8.23
CA LEU A 118 0.88 -10.32 -6.99
C LEU A 118 1.62 -9.04 -7.37
N ASP A 119 1.15 -7.90 -6.88
CA ASP A 119 1.66 -6.61 -7.28
C ASP A 119 2.07 -5.75 -6.09
N HIS A 120 3.03 -4.87 -6.31
CA HIS A 120 3.45 -3.87 -5.34
C HIS A 120 2.39 -2.78 -5.29
N ILE A 121 1.92 -2.44 -4.10
CA ILE A 121 0.95 -1.36 -3.96
C ILE A 121 1.63 -0.04 -4.34
N LEU A 122 2.74 0.29 -3.66
CA LEU A 122 3.60 1.40 -4.07
C LEU A 122 4.49 0.99 -5.26
N ASN A 123 4.56 1.85 -6.27
CA ASN A 123 5.34 1.55 -7.47
C ASN A 123 6.85 1.46 -7.19
N ARG A 124 7.47 0.32 -7.54
CA ARG A 124 8.92 0.09 -7.37
C ARG A 124 9.82 1.16 -8.02
N ALA A 125 9.40 1.70 -9.16
CA ALA A 125 10.18 2.72 -9.85
C ALA A 125 10.20 4.04 -9.08
N SER A 126 9.09 4.41 -8.43
CA SER A 126 9.02 5.59 -7.58
C SER A 126 10.00 5.48 -6.41
N VAL A 127 10.05 4.32 -5.77
CA VAL A 127 10.96 4.03 -4.64
C VAL A 127 12.43 4.12 -5.05
N ARG A 128 12.76 3.62 -6.25
CA ARG A 128 14.12 3.74 -6.80
C ARG A 128 14.48 5.18 -7.13
N ILE A 129 13.55 5.95 -7.69
CA ILE A 129 13.74 7.38 -8.00
C ILE A 129 13.96 8.19 -6.73
N THR A 130 13.28 7.85 -5.64
CA THR A 130 13.45 8.53 -4.34
C THR A 130 14.65 8.03 -3.54
N GLY A 131 15.50 7.17 -4.11
CA GLY A 131 16.74 6.72 -3.47
C GLY A 131 16.52 5.69 -2.36
N TYR A 132 15.56 4.77 -2.52
CA TYR A 132 15.31 3.66 -1.60
C TYR A 132 14.93 4.09 -0.17
N LYS A 133 14.25 5.24 -0.02
CA LYS A 133 13.82 5.72 1.30
C LYS A 133 12.88 4.73 2.01
N HIS A 134 11.99 4.08 1.26
CA HIS A 134 11.07 3.06 1.78
C HIS A 134 11.23 1.76 0.99
N PRO A 135 12.30 0.99 1.24
CA PRO A 135 12.67 -0.14 0.40
C PRO A 135 11.76 -1.35 0.62
N TYR A 136 11.01 -1.43 1.72
CA TYR A 136 10.09 -2.53 1.98
C TYR A 136 8.67 -2.16 1.57
N LEU A 137 8.12 -2.93 0.63
CA LEU A 137 6.85 -2.68 -0.01
C LEU A 137 5.86 -3.79 0.30
N ARG A 138 4.62 -3.41 0.59
CA ARG A 138 3.52 -4.35 0.75
C ARG A 138 3.05 -4.85 -0.61
N LEU A 139 2.85 -6.15 -0.70
CA LEU A 139 2.26 -6.81 -1.86
C LEU A 139 0.75 -7.03 -1.67
N CYS A 140 0.01 -7.01 -2.77
CA CYS A 140 -1.39 -7.37 -2.79
C CYS A 140 -1.76 -8.22 -4.01
N PRO A 141 -2.63 -9.22 -3.86
CA PRO A 141 -3.18 -9.96 -5.00
C PRO A 141 -4.24 -9.11 -5.72
N ILE A 142 -4.06 -8.88 -7.01
CA ILE A 142 -4.98 -8.13 -7.87
C ILE A 142 -5.36 -8.95 -9.11
N SER A 143 -6.55 -8.74 -9.65
CA SER A 143 -6.95 -9.38 -10.91
C SER A 143 -6.14 -8.85 -12.09
N ARG A 144 -6.03 -9.68 -13.13
CA ARG A 144 -5.41 -9.32 -14.43
C ARG A 144 -5.99 -8.04 -15.00
N ARG A 145 -7.30 -7.85 -14.89
CA ARG A 145 -8.02 -6.68 -15.37
C ARG A 145 -7.51 -5.41 -14.71
N THR A 146 -7.40 -5.41 -13.37
CA THR A 146 -6.91 -4.27 -12.59
C THR A 146 -5.47 -3.95 -12.93
N ASN A 147 -4.59 -4.97 -13.02
CA ASN A 147 -3.17 -4.80 -13.36
C ASN A 147 -2.94 -4.19 -14.76
N THR A 148 -3.72 -4.64 -15.74
CA THR A 148 -3.55 -4.19 -17.14
C THR A 148 -3.94 -2.72 -17.29
N ASN A 149 -4.95 -2.26 -16.53
CA ASN A 149 -5.44 -0.89 -16.60
C ASN A 149 -4.63 0.10 -15.74
N SER A 150 -3.99 -0.35 -14.66
CA SER A 150 -3.06 0.49 -13.86
C SER A 150 -1.70 0.67 -14.53
N GLY A 151 -1.22 -0.33 -15.28
CA GLY A 151 0.13 -0.38 -15.88
C GLY A 151 0.30 0.36 -17.21
N LEU A 152 -0.77 0.84 -17.86
CA LEU A 152 -0.65 1.65 -19.08
C LEU A 152 0.05 2.98 -18.74
N ASN A 153 1.01 3.42 -19.57
CA ASN A 153 1.70 4.73 -19.46
C ASN A 153 0.76 5.97 -19.47
N LYS A 154 -0.55 5.74 -19.59
CA LYS A 154 -1.63 6.73 -19.53
C LYS A 154 -2.45 6.68 -18.22
N GLY A 155 -2.21 5.70 -17.34
CA GLY A 155 -2.87 5.57 -16.02
C GLY A 155 -2.14 6.31 -14.90
N ALA A 156 -2.67 6.22 -13.68
CA ALA A 156 -2.16 6.92 -12.48
C ALA A 156 -0.67 6.63 -12.22
N GLU A 157 -0.22 5.38 -12.42
CA GLU A 157 1.20 5.01 -12.25
C GLU A 157 2.12 5.66 -13.30
N GLY A 158 1.65 5.81 -14.53
CA GLY A 158 2.39 6.46 -15.62
C GLY A 158 2.49 7.98 -15.42
N TRP A 159 1.43 8.60 -14.91
CA TRP A 159 1.43 10.01 -14.54
C TRP A 159 2.34 10.30 -13.35
N HIS A 160 2.25 9.50 -12.28
CA HIS A 160 3.07 9.66 -11.08
C HIS A 160 4.58 9.53 -11.38
N LYS A 161 4.99 8.57 -12.24
CA LYS A 161 6.40 8.46 -12.69
C LYS A 161 6.87 9.70 -13.45
N LYS A 162 6.01 10.31 -14.28
CA LYS A 162 6.35 11.53 -15.03
C LYS A 162 6.48 12.73 -14.10
N GLU A 163 5.59 12.87 -13.13
CA GLU A 163 5.64 13.96 -12.15
C GLU A 163 6.84 13.81 -11.20
N LEU A 164 7.17 12.60 -10.75
CA LEU A 164 8.38 12.36 -9.96
C LEU A 164 9.65 12.68 -10.74
N LYS A 165 9.70 12.46 -12.06
CA LYS A 165 10.86 12.87 -12.89
C LYS A 165 10.99 14.39 -13.00
N LYS A 166 9.89 15.13 -12.86
CA LYS A 166 9.87 16.61 -12.86
C LYS A 166 10.14 17.21 -11.49
N LEU A 167 10.34 16.41 -10.43
CA LEU A 167 10.59 16.91 -9.07
C LEU A 167 11.72 17.94 -8.97
N ASN A 168 12.79 17.76 -9.76
CA ASN A 168 13.91 18.71 -9.81
C ASN A 168 13.54 20.07 -10.44
N GLN A 169 12.36 20.18 -11.03
CA GLN A 169 11.82 21.38 -11.70
C GLN A 169 10.63 21.98 -10.96
N GLN A 170 10.19 21.39 -9.83
CA GLN A 170 9.05 21.87 -9.07
C GLN A 170 9.44 23.03 -8.12
N PRO A 171 8.48 23.94 -7.80
CA PRO A 171 8.67 25.01 -6.82
C PRO A 171 9.12 24.48 -5.45
N GLU A 172 9.93 25.26 -4.74
CA GLU A 172 10.56 24.91 -3.46
C GLU A 172 9.57 24.35 -2.44
N HIS A 173 8.43 25.01 -2.24
CA HIS A 173 7.40 24.60 -1.27
C HIS A 173 6.77 23.23 -1.58
N ILE A 174 6.67 22.83 -2.86
CA ILE A 174 6.21 21.49 -3.25
C ILE A 174 7.30 20.46 -2.96
N ARG A 175 8.55 20.81 -3.25
CA ARG A 175 9.72 19.99 -2.98
C ARG A 175 9.88 19.73 -1.48
N GLU A 176 9.76 20.75 -0.65
CA GLU A 176 9.81 20.64 0.82
C GLU A 176 8.71 19.75 1.38
N ARG A 177 7.47 19.90 0.91
CA ARG A 177 6.35 19.05 1.34
C ARG A 177 6.57 17.59 0.95
N MET A 178 7.19 17.33 -0.20
CA MET A 178 7.56 15.98 -0.63
C MET A 178 8.77 15.43 0.13
N ILE A 179 9.79 16.26 0.43
CA ILE A 179 10.92 15.88 1.29
C ILE A 179 10.43 15.49 2.69
N ARG A 180 9.53 16.28 3.29
CA ARG A 180 8.90 15.93 4.58
C ARG A 180 8.16 14.60 4.54
N ARG A 181 7.50 14.26 3.42
CA ARG A 181 6.87 12.93 3.24
C ARG A 181 7.90 11.80 3.13
N LEU A 182 9.10 12.11 2.64
CA LEU A 182 10.21 11.15 2.59
C LEU A 182 10.90 10.94 3.95
N GLU A 183 10.65 11.82 4.94
CA GLU A 183 11.15 11.67 6.32
C GLU A 183 10.28 10.75 7.18
N ALA A 184 9.01 10.56 6.80
CA ALA A 184 8.12 9.68 7.55
C ALA A 184 8.58 8.21 7.44
N PRO A 185 8.54 7.42 8.53
CA PRO A 185 9.04 6.04 8.51
C PRO A 185 8.15 5.06 7.72
N ILE A 186 6.88 5.44 7.48
CA ILE A 186 5.88 4.63 6.77
C ILE A 186 5.22 5.47 5.68
N VAL A 187 4.88 4.84 4.56
CA VAL A 187 3.97 5.39 3.56
C VAL A 187 2.60 4.72 3.71
N LEU A 188 1.56 5.54 3.80
CA LEU A 188 0.17 5.09 3.82
C LEU A 188 -0.41 5.08 2.40
N ALA A 189 -1.33 4.15 2.15
CA ALA A 189 -2.11 4.09 0.92
C ALA A 189 -2.88 5.40 0.76
N ASP A 190 -2.72 6.03 -0.39
CA ASP A 190 -3.66 7.07 -0.78
C ASP A 190 -4.97 6.41 -1.26
N PRO A 191 -6.03 7.21 -1.46
CA PRO A 191 -7.29 6.68 -1.95
C PRO A 191 -7.21 5.93 -3.30
N ILE A 192 -6.29 6.30 -4.19
CA ILE A 192 -6.07 5.59 -5.47
C ILE A 192 -5.40 4.24 -5.22
N ASP A 193 -4.39 4.18 -4.36
CA ASP A 193 -3.77 2.92 -3.94
C ASP A 193 -4.81 1.97 -3.35
N MET A 194 -5.71 2.47 -2.50
CA MET A 194 -6.80 1.67 -1.94
C MET A 194 -7.71 1.09 -3.03
N THR A 195 -8.03 1.83 -4.10
CA THR A 195 -8.84 1.26 -5.21
C THR A 195 -8.18 0.05 -5.86
N LYS A 196 -6.84 0.08 -6.04
CA LYS A 196 -6.05 -1.06 -6.51
C LYS A 196 -6.10 -2.23 -5.53
N MET A 197 -5.95 -1.96 -4.23
CA MET A 197 -6.03 -2.98 -3.18
C MET A 197 -7.41 -3.64 -3.10
N LEU A 198 -8.48 -2.88 -3.37
CA LEU A 198 -9.85 -3.37 -3.47
C LEU A 198 -10.13 -4.15 -4.77
N ASP A 199 -9.15 -4.26 -5.67
CA ASP A 199 -9.26 -4.88 -6.99
C ASP A 199 -10.34 -4.22 -7.87
N ILE A 200 -10.48 -2.91 -7.72
CA ILE A 200 -11.39 -2.10 -8.52
C ILE A 200 -10.58 -1.53 -9.68
N SER A 201 -10.79 -2.10 -10.86
CA SER A 201 -10.13 -1.62 -12.08
C SER A 201 -10.50 -0.16 -12.34
N PRO A 202 -9.52 0.74 -12.55
CA PRO A 202 -9.80 2.00 -13.23
C PRO A 202 -10.30 1.62 -14.63
N GLY A 203 -11.52 1.96 -14.99
CA GLY A 203 -12.07 1.63 -16.31
C GLY A 203 -11.28 2.32 -17.43
N LEU A 204 -11.26 1.74 -18.63
CA LEU A 204 -10.68 2.36 -19.83
C LEU A 204 -11.46 3.62 -20.30
N PHE A 205 -12.60 3.91 -19.69
CA PHE A 205 -13.36 5.13 -19.90
C PHE A 205 -13.89 5.62 -18.56
N GLU A 206 -13.39 6.80 -18.17
CA GLU A 206 -13.78 7.64 -17.05
C GLU A 206 -13.50 7.14 -15.62
N LEU A 207 -12.91 8.06 -14.86
CA LEU A 207 -12.71 8.06 -13.42
C LEU A 207 -14.02 7.90 -12.62
N GLN A 208 -15.20 7.67 -13.21
CA GLN A 208 -16.48 7.57 -12.50
C GLN A 208 -16.47 6.45 -11.46
N GLY A 209 -16.04 5.23 -11.79
CA GLY A 209 -15.98 4.13 -10.81
C GLY A 209 -15.00 4.40 -9.66
N VAL A 210 -13.92 5.13 -9.94
CA VAL A 210 -12.95 5.59 -8.93
C VAL A 210 -13.55 6.74 -8.11
N ALA A 211 -14.18 7.73 -8.74
CA ALA A 211 -14.81 8.85 -8.05
C ALA A 211 -15.94 8.40 -7.11
N GLU A 212 -16.76 7.45 -7.54
CA GLU A 212 -17.82 6.87 -6.72
C GLU A 212 -17.28 6.08 -5.52
N ILE A 213 -16.16 5.36 -5.67
CA ILE A 213 -15.55 4.67 -4.52
C ILE A 213 -14.82 5.66 -3.59
N LEU A 214 -14.21 6.70 -4.13
CA LEU A 214 -13.54 7.75 -3.35
C LEU A 214 -14.51 8.47 -2.41
N LYS A 215 -15.74 8.76 -2.88
CA LYS A 215 -16.81 9.33 -2.03
C LYS A 215 -17.14 8.44 -0.83
N LYS A 216 -16.97 7.12 -0.96
CA LYS A 216 -17.30 6.14 0.07
C LYS A 216 -16.23 5.98 1.16
N PHE A 217 -15.04 6.56 0.98
CA PHE A 217 -13.97 6.54 1.98
C PHE A 217 -14.16 7.59 3.08
N TYR A 218 -14.88 8.66 2.79
CA TYR A 218 -15.11 9.73 3.74
C TYR A 218 -16.51 9.62 4.33
N LYS A 219 -16.67 10.16 5.53
CA LYS A 219 -18.01 10.35 6.09
C LYS A 219 -18.76 11.36 5.21
N GLY A 220 -20.02 11.05 4.92
CA GLY A 220 -20.96 12.02 4.33
C GLY A 220 -21.35 13.09 5.33
#